data_AF-A8UUU5-F1
#
_entry.id   AF-A8UUU5-F1
#
_cell.length_a   1.000
_cell.length_b   1.000
_cell.length_c   1.000
_cell.angle_alpha   90.00
_cell.angle_beta   90.00
_cell.angle_gamma   90.00
#
_symmetry.space_group_name_H-M   'P 1'
#
loop_
_entity.id
_entity.type
_entity.pdbx_description
1 polymer ?
#
loop_
_entity_poly.entity_id
_entity_poly.type
_entity_poly.pdbx_seq_one_letter_code
_entity_poly.pdbx_strand_id
1 'polypeptide(L)'
;MSIEVVSKEGLLLELLRKGASLYEIEREMGLSPAEVVRSILSLGDEAPRKIPKVDMYIYLHERGLSREEVMEAMGIDKDKYYDFRVRAIERRGYRLPKKKETRVQELIRYLREGLDIDEIAERMGIERFSVLQIVSRAKREGLVETSGKGKTYRVFLTEEGEKLAV
;
A
#
# COMPACT_ATOMS: atom_id res chain seq x y z
N MET A 1 38.08 -18.82 -14.74
CA MET A 1 36.62 -18.67 -14.73
C MET A 1 36.31 -17.20 -14.56
N SER A 2 35.88 -16.53 -15.63
CA SER A 2 35.45 -15.13 -15.57
C SER A 2 34.05 -15.09 -14.97
N ILE A 3 33.87 -14.42 -13.84
CA ILE A 3 32.54 -14.14 -13.29
C ILE A 3 31.99 -13.00 -14.13
N GLU A 4 31.10 -13.29 -15.08
CA GLU A 4 30.34 -12.24 -15.76
C GLU A 4 29.47 -11.55 -14.71
N VAL A 5 29.81 -10.29 -14.41
CA VAL A 5 28.95 -9.41 -13.63
C VAL A 5 27.78 -9.03 -14.53
N VAL A 6 26.71 -9.80 -14.47
CA VAL A 6 25.47 -9.49 -15.20
C VAL A 6 24.90 -8.19 -14.63
N SER A 7 24.73 -7.19 -15.48
CA SER A 7 24.11 -5.92 -15.07
C SER A 7 22.65 -6.15 -14.65
N LYS A 8 22.10 -5.29 -13.79
CA LYS A 8 20.68 -5.38 -13.37
C LYS A 8 19.73 -5.42 -14.56
N GLU A 9 20.02 -4.62 -15.59
CA GLU A 9 19.25 -4.60 -16.83
C GLU A 9 19.39 -5.91 -17.63
N GLY A 10 20.60 -6.46 -17.74
CA GLY A 10 20.84 -7.75 -18.38
C GLY A 10 20.07 -8.89 -17.71
N LEU A 11 20.07 -8.92 -16.38
CA LEU A 11 19.30 -9.89 -15.59
C LEU A 11 17.78 -9.72 -15.80
N LEU A 12 17.28 -8.47 -15.81
CA LEU A 12 15.87 -8.20 -16.06
C LEU A 12 15.43 -8.69 -17.44
N LEU A 13 16.21 -8.40 -18.49
CA LEU A 13 15.94 -8.85 -19.85
C LEU A 13 15.93 -10.38 -19.94
N GLU A 14 16.87 -11.06 -19.26
CA GLU A 14 16.91 -12.52 -19.19
C GLU A 14 15.66 -13.10 -18.52
N LEU A 15 15.28 -12.56 -17.36
CA LEU A 15 14.09 -12.99 -16.62
C LEU A 15 12.81 -12.79 -17.46
N LEU A 16 12.70 -11.66 -18.16
CA LEU A 16 11.56 -11.39 -19.06
C LEU A 16 11.51 -12.35 -20.25
N ARG A 17 12.67 -12.69 -20.86
CA ARG A 17 12.76 -13.69 -21.93
C ARG A 17 12.32 -15.07 -21.46
N LYS A 18 12.70 -15.45 -20.24
CA LYS A 18 12.28 -16.71 -19.59
C LYS A 18 10.82 -16.72 -19.18
N GLY A 19 10.11 -15.60 -19.32
CA GLY A 19 8.71 -15.49 -18.97
C GLY A 19 8.43 -15.31 -17.48
N ALA A 20 9.42 -14.89 -16.70
CA ALA A 20 9.28 -14.64 -15.27
C ALA A 20 8.12 -13.67 -14.97
N SER A 21 7.42 -13.94 -13.87
CA SER A 21 6.40 -13.09 -13.30
C SER A 21 7.01 -11.88 -12.55
N LEU A 22 6.19 -10.87 -12.27
CA LEU A 22 6.61 -9.70 -11.48
C LEU A 22 7.15 -10.10 -10.10
N TYR A 23 6.57 -11.14 -9.48
CA TYR A 23 6.97 -11.68 -8.19
C TYR A 23 8.34 -12.37 -8.25
N GLU A 24 8.60 -13.13 -9.31
CA GLU A 24 9.90 -13.76 -9.53
C GLU A 24 10.97 -12.70 -9.81
N ILE A 25 10.66 -11.71 -10.65
CA ILE A 25 11.58 -10.60 -10.94
C ILE A 25 11.96 -9.86 -9.66
N GLU A 26 10.98 -9.51 -8.81
CA GLU A 26 11.22 -8.89 -7.50
C GLU A 26 12.19 -9.71 -6.64
N ARG A 27 11.94 -11.02 -6.51
CA ARG A 27 12.74 -11.92 -5.69
C ARG A 27 14.15 -12.09 -6.22
N GLU A 28 14.29 -12.37 -7.52
CA GLU A 28 15.59 -12.65 -8.14
C GLU A 28 16.47 -11.38 -8.22
N MET A 29 15.86 -10.21 -8.37
CA MET A 29 16.60 -8.95 -8.45
C MET A 29 16.79 -8.24 -7.10
N GLY A 30 16.05 -8.66 -6.07
CA GLY A 30 16.06 -8.00 -4.75
C GLY A 30 15.57 -6.55 -4.79
N LEU A 31 14.63 -6.24 -5.69
CA LEU A 31 14.09 -4.89 -5.89
C LEU A 31 12.79 -4.69 -5.13
N SER A 32 12.46 -3.44 -4.81
CA SER A 32 11.10 -3.11 -4.34
C SER A 32 10.07 -3.24 -5.48
N PRO A 33 8.77 -3.44 -5.16
CA PRO A 33 7.72 -3.55 -6.19
C PRO A 33 7.67 -2.36 -7.15
N ALA A 34 7.85 -1.14 -6.63
CA ALA A 34 7.88 0.08 -7.44
C ALA A 34 9.09 0.11 -8.38
N GLU A 35 10.27 -0.35 -7.93
CA GLU A 35 11.46 -0.43 -8.77
C GLU A 35 11.33 -1.50 -9.87
N VAL A 36 10.71 -2.64 -9.58
CA VAL A 36 10.42 -3.67 -10.59
C VAL A 36 9.56 -3.07 -11.72
N VAL A 37 8.46 -2.41 -11.38
CA VAL A 37 7.57 -1.83 -12.38
C VAL A 37 8.26 -0.70 -13.15
N ARG A 38 8.98 0.21 -12.47
CA ARG A 38 9.72 1.28 -13.15
C ARG A 38 10.78 0.73 -14.11
N SER A 39 11.51 -0.30 -13.69
CA SER A 39 12.55 -0.93 -14.52
C SER A 39 11.96 -1.61 -15.75
N ILE A 40 10.81 -2.27 -15.62
CA ILE A 40 10.15 -2.90 -16.76
C ILE A 40 9.56 -1.84 -17.70
N LEU A 41 8.99 -0.76 -17.16
CA LEU A 41 8.44 0.33 -17.98
C LEU A 41 9.54 1.11 -18.71
N SER A 42 10.72 1.29 -18.10
CA SER A 42 11.85 1.98 -18.73
C SER A 42 12.42 1.23 -19.93
N LEU A 43 12.25 -0.09 -20.01
CA LEU A 43 12.65 -0.88 -21.18
C LEU A 43 11.81 -0.56 -22.43
N GLY A 44 10.62 0.03 -22.28
CA GLY A 44 9.79 0.43 -23.42
C GLY A 44 9.59 -0.70 -24.43
N ASP A 45 9.95 -0.47 -25.69
CA ASP A 45 9.85 -1.42 -26.80
C ASP A 45 10.99 -2.44 -26.89
N GLU A 46 12.06 -2.24 -26.11
CA GLU A 46 13.18 -3.18 -26.01
C GLU A 46 12.85 -4.36 -25.10
N ALA A 47 11.76 -4.28 -24.34
CA ALA A 47 11.29 -5.36 -23.51
C ALA A 47 10.98 -6.61 -24.36
N PRO A 48 11.67 -7.74 -24.13
CA PRO A 48 11.51 -8.97 -24.93
C PRO A 48 10.12 -9.60 -24.75
N ARG A 49 9.42 -9.20 -23.68
CA ARG A 49 8.03 -9.53 -23.42
C ARG A 49 7.35 -8.33 -22.80
N LYS A 50 6.14 -8.01 -23.26
CA LYS A 50 5.26 -7.02 -22.64
C LYS A 50 4.47 -7.67 -21.49
N ILE A 51 4.57 -7.10 -20.30
CA ILE A 51 3.67 -7.40 -19.19
C ILE A 51 2.51 -6.40 -19.27
N PRO A 52 1.24 -6.84 -19.23
CA PRO A 52 0.10 -5.94 -19.25
C PRO A 52 0.15 -4.93 -18.10
N LYS A 53 -0.06 -3.64 -18.39
CA LYS A 53 -0.04 -2.58 -17.35
C LYS A 53 -1.08 -2.81 -16.24
N VAL A 54 -2.22 -3.44 -16.56
CA VAL A 54 -3.22 -3.83 -15.56
C VAL A 54 -2.66 -4.87 -14.58
N ASP A 55 -1.81 -5.79 -15.03
CA ASP A 55 -1.18 -6.78 -14.16
C ASP A 55 -0.12 -6.12 -13.25
N MET A 56 0.60 -5.11 -13.75
CA MET A 56 1.51 -4.29 -12.93
C MET A 56 0.75 -3.52 -11.86
N TYR A 57 -0.38 -2.89 -12.22
CA TYR A 57 -1.26 -2.20 -11.29
C TYR A 57 -1.75 -3.14 -10.17
N ILE A 58 -2.22 -4.33 -10.53
CA ILE A 58 -2.68 -5.34 -9.55
C ILE A 58 -1.53 -5.73 -8.63
N TYR A 59 -0.38 -6.07 -9.19
CA TYR A 59 0.81 -6.46 -8.44
C TYR A 59 1.23 -5.41 -7.39
N LEU A 60 1.29 -4.13 -7.77
CA LEU A 60 1.66 -3.07 -6.83
C LEU A 60 0.67 -2.96 -5.67
N HIS A 61 -0.63 -3.09 -5.93
CA HIS A 61 -1.62 -3.07 -4.87
C HIS A 61 -1.62 -4.32 -3.99
N GLU A 62 -1.39 -5.51 -4.57
CA GLU A 62 -1.23 -6.75 -3.80
C GLU A 62 -0.03 -6.66 -2.85
N ARG A 63 0.99 -5.88 -3.23
CA ARG A 63 2.14 -5.52 -2.37
C ARG A 63 1.86 -4.40 -1.36
N GLY A 64 0.65 -3.85 -1.38
CA GLY A 64 0.17 -2.89 -0.39
C GLY A 64 0.57 -1.45 -0.65
N LEU A 65 1.00 -1.11 -1.87
CA LEU A 65 1.30 0.27 -2.22
C LEU A 65 0.01 1.12 -2.25
N SER A 66 0.16 2.37 -1.81
CA SER A 66 -0.87 3.40 -1.86
C SER A 66 -1.15 3.84 -3.30
N ARG A 67 -2.26 4.56 -3.50
CA ARG A 67 -2.62 5.11 -4.81
C ARG A 67 -1.50 5.99 -5.36
N GLU A 68 -0.96 6.88 -4.52
CA GLU A 68 0.07 7.83 -4.89
C GLU A 68 1.35 7.10 -5.32
N GLU A 69 1.78 6.09 -4.55
CA GLU A 69 2.95 5.26 -4.89
C GLU A 69 2.74 4.46 -6.18
N VAL A 70 1.53 3.92 -6.41
CA VAL A 70 1.20 3.23 -7.67
C VAL A 70 1.27 4.19 -8.86
N MET A 71 0.68 5.38 -8.71
CA MET A 71 0.70 6.40 -9.76
C MET A 71 2.13 6.83 -10.11
N GLU A 72 2.95 7.06 -9.08
CA GLU A 72 4.37 7.39 -9.25
C GLU A 72 5.15 6.26 -9.92
N ALA A 73 5.03 5.02 -9.41
CA ALA A 73 5.74 3.86 -9.93
C ALA A 73 5.39 3.56 -11.40
N MET A 74 4.13 3.78 -11.78
CA MET A 74 3.67 3.54 -13.15
C MET A 74 3.82 4.75 -14.08
N GLY A 75 4.16 5.93 -13.55
CA GLY A 75 4.20 7.17 -14.30
C GLY A 75 2.85 7.55 -14.91
N ILE A 76 1.76 7.43 -14.13
CA ILE A 76 0.39 7.66 -14.60
C ILE A 76 -0.34 8.72 -13.78
N ASP A 77 -1.29 9.39 -14.41
CA ASP A 77 -2.19 10.32 -13.74
C ASP A 77 -3.37 9.59 -13.04
N LYS A 78 -4.19 10.40 -12.37
CA LYS A 78 -5.34 9.95 -11.60
C LYS A 78 -6.40 9.27 -12.48
N ASP A 79 -6.62 9.75 -13.69
CA ASP A 79 -7.64 9.22 -14.59
C ASP A 79 -7.24 7.83 -15.10
N LYS A 80 -5.98 7.67 -15.49
CA LYS A 80 -5.38 6.38 -15.86
C LYS A 80 -5.37 5.38 -14.71
N TYR A 81 -5.13 5.85 -13.48
CA TYR A 81 -5.25 5.00 -12.30
C TYR A 81 -6.65 4.40 -12.16
N TYR A 82 -7.72 5.21 -12.30
CA TYR A 82 -9.09 4.71 -12.21
C TYR A 82 -9.48 3.82 -13.39
N ASP A 83 -9.01 4.12 -14.60
CA ASP A 83 -9.18 3.25 -15.77
C ASP A 83 -8.56 1.87 -15.52
N PHE A 84 -7.33 1.79 -15.01
CA PHE A 84 -6.73 0.50 -14.65
C PHE A 84 -7.45 -0.22 -13.52
N ARG A 85 -7.98 0.52 -12.54
CA ARG A 85 -8.80 -0.07 -11.48
C ARG A 85 -10.03 -0.79 -12.05
N VAL A 86 -10.76 -0.14 -12.95
CA VAL A 86 -11.95 -0.73 -13.59
C VAL A 86 -11.56 -1.98 -14.38
N ARG A 87 -10.51 -1.89 -15.20
CA ARG A 87 -10.01 -3.03 -16.00
C ARG A 87 -9.51 -4.17 -15.14
N ALA A 88 -8.90 -3.90 -14.00
CA ALA A 88 -8.48 -4.93 -13.06
C ALA A 88 -9.69 -5.71 -12.51
N ILE A 89 -10.74 -4.99 -12.11
CA ILE A 89 -12.00 -5.56 -11.63
C ILE A 89 -12.62 -6.45 -12.71
N GLU A 90 -12.73 -5.96 -13.94
CA GLU A 90 -13.32 -6.69 -15.06
C GLU A 90 -12.50 -7.93 -15.46
N ARG A 91 -11.17 -7.81 -15.50
CA ARG A 91 -10.29 -8.85 -16.06
C ARG A 91 -10.02 -10.01 -15.11
N ARG A 92 -9.95 -9.75 -13.80
CA ARG A 92 -9.56 -10.77 -12.80
C ARG A 92 -10.56 -10.92 -11.66
N GLY A 93 -11.72 -10.27 -11.73
CA GLY A 93 -12.58 -10.12 -10.55
C GLY A 93 -11.86 -9.42 -9.41
N TYR A 94 -10.84 -8.61 -9.74
CA TYR A 94 -9.93 -8.03 -8.77
C TYR A 94 -10.72 -7.17 -7.80
N ARG A 95 -10.75 -7.58 -6.53
CA ARG A 95 -11.17 -6.72 -5.44
C ARG A 95 -9.89 -6.11 -4.89
N LEU A 96 -9.86 -4.79 -4.76
CA LEU A 96 -8.82 -4.14 -3.96
C LEU A 96 -8.68 -4.94 -2.67
N PRO A 97 -7.47 -5.41 -2.31
CA PRO A 97 -7.28 -6.08 -1.04
C PRO A 97 -7.90 -5.18 0.03
N LYS A 98 -8.72 -5.77 0.91
CA LYS A 98 -9.19 -5.04 2.11
C LYS A 98 -7.95 -4.36 2.66
N LYS A 99 -7.98 -3.03 2.71
CA LYS A 99 -6.83 -2.20 3.09
C LYS A 99 -6.08 -2.91 4.22
N LYS A 100 -4.74 -3.04 4.10
CA LYS A 100 -3.89 -3.19 5.29
C LYS A 100 -4.45 -2.21 6.33
N GLU A 101 -4.75 -2.72 7.51
CA GLU A 101 -5.40 -1.98 8.58
C GLU A 101 -4.76 -0.59 8.65
N THR A 102 -5.52 0.44 8.28
CA THR A 102 -4.99 1.80 8.34
C THR A 102 -4.70 2.12 9.80
N ARG A 103 -3.77 3.04 10.07
CA ARG A 103 -3.54 3.51 11.45
C ARG A 103 -4.82 3.99 12.16
N VAL A 104 -5.82 4.44 11.40
CA VAL A 104 -7.16 4.78 11.91
C VAL A 104 -7.97 3.54 12.30
N GLN A 105 -7.90 2.47 11.52
CA GLN A 105 -8.53 1.19 11.85
C GLN A 105 -7.86 0.53 13.07
N GLU A 106 -6.52 0.55 13.14
CA GLU A 106 -5.79 0.07 14.32
C GLU A 106 -6.17 0.88 15.58
N LEU A 107 -6.22 2.21 15.47
CA LEU A 107 -6.71 3.10 16.53
C LEU A 107 -8.13 2.68 16.98
N ILE A 108 -9.05 2.51 16.04
CA ILE A 108 -10.45 2.14 16.34
C ILE A 108 -10.52 0.78 17.03
N ARG A 109 -9.75 -0.21 16.57
CA ARG A 109 -9.68 -1.53 17.19
C ARG A 109 -9.19 -1.44 18.65
N TYR A 110 -8.11 -0.71 18.90
CA TYR A 110 -7.58 -0.57 20.26
C TYR A 110 -8.49 0.24 21.18
N LEU A 111 -9.16 1.29 20.66
CA LEU A 111 -10.19 2.01 21.42
C LEU A 111 -11.36 1.10 21.79
N ARG A 112 -11.75 0.18 20.89
CA ARG A 112 -12.79 -0.83 21.17
C ARG A 112 -12.35 -1.87 22.21
N GLU A 113 -11.07 -2.23 22.21
CA GLU A 113 -10.45 -3.04 23.26
C GLU A 113 -10.37 -2.29 24.62
N GLY A 114 -10.72 -1.00 24.66
CA GLY A 114 -10.76 -0.18 25.87
C GLY A 114 -9.42 0.45 26.24
N LEU A 115 -8.45 0.44 25.33
CA LEU A 115 -7.12 1.00 25.57
C LEU A 115 -7.16 2.54 25.54
N ASP A 116 -6.34 3.15 26.39
CA ASP A 116 -6.09 4.58 26.35
C ASP A 116 -5.03 4.98 25.32
N ILE A 117 -4.81 6.28 25.14
CA ILE A 117 -3.89 6.80 24.12
C ILE A 117 -2.44 6.40 24.34
N ASP A 118 -2.02 6.24 25.60
CA ASP A 118 -0.65 5.89 25.93
C ASP A 118 -0.41 4.39 25.68
N GLU A 119 -1.38 3.54 26.05
CA GLU A 119 -1.39 2.12 25.72
C GLU A 119 -1.43 1.88 24.20
N ILE A 120 -2.23 2.66 23.48
CA ILE A 120 -2.29 2.63 22.01
C ILE A 120 -0.95 3.00 21.40
N ALA A 121 -0.28 4.05 21.92
CA ALA A 121 1.02 4.48 21.44
C ALA A 121 2.07 3.37 21.56
N GLU A 122 2.11 2.72 22.74
CA GLU A 122 2.99 1.58 23.00
C GLU A 122 2.70 0.42 22.04
N ARG A 123 1.43 0.04 21.89
CA ARG A 123 1.01 -1.10 21.07
C ARG A 123 1.21 -0.88 19.57
N MET A 124 1.11 0.37 19.13
CA MET A 124 1.42 0.79 17.76
C MET A 124 2.92 1.02 17.52
N GLY A 125 3.74 1.06 18.57
CA GLY A 125 5.16 1.39 18.47
C GLY A 125 5.43 2.80 17.95
N ILE A 126 4.57 3.78 18.27
CA ILE A 126 4.69 5.17 17.82
C ILE A 126 4.57 6.14 19.00
N GLU A 127 4.99 7.39 18.78
CA GLU A 127 4.85 8.41 19.80
C GLU A 127 3.38 8.78 20.04
N ARG A 128 3.06 9.08 21.31
CA ARG A 128 1.76 9.59 21.75
C ARG A 128 1.22 10.73 20.89
N PHE A 129 2.10 11.65 20.48
CA PHE A 129 1.71 12.77 19.62
C PHE A 129 1.20 12.30 18.25
N SER A 130 1.79 11.25 17.69
CA SER A 130 1.34 10.65 16.43
C SER A 130 -0.03 10.00 16.59
N VAL A 131 -0.30 9.33 17.71
CA VAL A 131 -1.64 8.81 18.03
C VAL A 131 -2.68 9.94 18.05
N LEU A 132 -2.38 11.08 18.68
CA LEU A 132 -3.28 12.23 18.70
C LEU A 132 -3.55 12.83 17.31
N GLN A 133 -2.59 12.80 16.40
CA GLN A 133 -2.82 13.18 15.00
C GLN A 133 -3.78 12.21 14.30
N ILE A 134 -3.64 10.91 14.56
CA ILE A 134 -4.55 9.88 14.03
C ILE A 134 -5.96 10.06 14.61
N VAL A 135 -6.09 10.34 15.91
CA VAL A 135 -7.38 10.67 16.55
C VAL A 135 -8.00 11.91 15.92
N SER A 136 -7.22 12.96 15.69
CA SER A 136 -7.70 14.20 15.04
C SER A 136 -8.22 13.94 13.64
N ARG A 137 -7.58 13.03 12.91
CA ARG A 137 -8.07 12.56 11.60
C ARG A 137 -9.36 11.76 11.75
N ALA A 138 -9.40 10.76 12.62
CA ALA A 138 -10.58 9.93 12.87
C ALA A 138 -11.80 10.78 13.29
N LYS A 139 -11.57 11.84 14.08
CA LYS A 139 -12.60 12.80 14.49
C LYS A 139 -13.16 13.58 13.31
N ARG A 140 -12.31 14.08 12.40
CA ARG A 140 -12.75 14.75 11.15
C ARG A 140 -13.54 13.81 10.24
N GLU A 141 -13.24 12.52 10.30
CA GLU A 141 -13.94 11.46 9.56
C GLU A 141 -15.22 11.00 10.29
N GLY A 142 -15.56 11.57 11.44
CA GLY A 142 -16.77 11.24 12.21
C GLY A 142 -16.75 9.87 12.89
N LEU A 143 -15.56 9.26 13.03
CA LEU A 143 -15.38 7.91 13.58
C LEU A 143 -15.17 7.90 15.09
N VAL A 144 -14.73 9.03 15.65
CA VAL A 144 -14.49 9.19 17.08
C VAL A 144 -14.94 10.55 17.57
N GLU A 145 -15.33 10.61 18.83
CA GLU A 145 -15.51 11.84 19.59
C GLU A 145 -14.43 11.98 20.65
N THR A 146 -14.21 13.21 21.10
CA THR A 146 -13.21 13.52 22.13
C THR A 146 -13.86 14.37 23.20
N SER A 147 -13.65 14.04 24.47
CA SER A 147 -14.08 14.87 25.59
C SER A 147 -12.89 15.26 26.48
N GLY A 148 -13.05 16.36 27.21
CA GLY A 148 -12.02 16.89 28.10
C GLY A 148 -10.96 17.77 27.42
N LYS A 149 -10.05 18.31 28.23
CA LYS A 149 -8.93 19.16 27.80
C LYS A 149 -7.70 18.83 28.66
N GLY A 150 -6.51 18.89 28.08
CA GLY A 150 -5.27 18.61 28.82
C GLY A 150 -5.21 17.17 29.33
N LYS A 151 -5.09 16.98 30.65
CA LYS A 151 -4.94 15.65 31.29
C LYS A 151 -6.23 14.82 31.32
N THR A 152 -7.39 15.39 31.02
CA THR A 152 -8.69 14.68 31.03
C THR A 152 -9.14 14.26 29.63
N TYR A 153 -8.24 14.27 28.65
CA TYR A 153 -8.54 13.94 27.26
C TYR A 153 -8.96 12.48 27.12
N ARG A 154 -10.20 12.24 26.71
CA ARG A 154 -10.77 10.92 26.43
C ARG A 154 -11.26 10.84 25.00
N VAL A 155 -11.17 9.66 24.40
CA VAL A 155 -11.61 9.37 23.03
C VAL A 155 -12.65 8.27 23.09
N PHE A 156 -13.75 8.45 22.35
CA PHE A 156 -14.87 7.53 22.29
C PHE A 156 -15.16 7.18 20.85
N LEU A 157 -15.54 5.93 20.57
CA LEU A 157 -16.02 5.53 19.26
C LEU A 157 -17.42 6.10 19.02
N THR A 158 -17.68 6.59 17.81
CA THR A 158 -19.04 6.85 17.33
C THR A 158 -19.67 5.57 16.81
N GLU A 159 -20.98 5.58 16.51
CA GLU A 159 -21.63 4.44 15.84
C GLU A 159 -20.93 4.07 14.52
N GLU A 160 -20.47 5.07 13.77
CA GLU A 160 -19.71 4.92 12.53
C GLU A 160 -18.33 4.32 12.77
N GLY A 161 -17.67 4.68 13.88
CA GLY A 161 -16.41 4.08 14.32
C GLY A 161 -16.57 2.61 14.70
N GLU A 162 -17.61 2.26 15.45
CA GLU A 162 -17.93 0.89 15.85
C GLU A 162 -18.15 -0.04 14.65
N LYS A 163 -18.82 0.44 13.60
CA LYS A 163 -19.05 -0.30 12.34
C LYS A 163 -17.73 -0.63 11.62
N LEU A 164 -16.67 0.14 11.85
CA LEU A 164 -15.38 0.00 11.20
C LEU A 164 -14.43 -0.94 11.94
N ALA A 165 -14.77 -1.33 13.16
CA ALA A 165 -13.99 -2.18 14.06
C ALA A 165 -14.18 -3.70 13.82
N VAL A 166 -14.67 -4.10 12.64
CA VAL A 166 -15.09 -5.48 12.28
C VAL A 166 -14.08 -6.18 11.37
#